data_AF-A0A345Z5B0-F1
#
_entry.id   AF-A0A345Z5B0-F1
#
_cell.length_a   1.000
_cell.length_b   1.000
_cell.length_c   1.000
_cell.angle_alpha   90.00
_cell.angle_beta   90.00
_cell.angle_gamma   90.00
#
_symmetry.space_group_name_H-M   'P 1'
#
loop_
_entity.id
_entity.type
_entity.pdbx_description
1 polymer ?
#
loop_
_entity_poly.entity_id
_entity_poly.type
_entity_poly.pdbx_seq_one_letter_code
_entity_poly.pdbx_strand_id
1 'polypeptide(L)'
;MTAAGFWRRLAATLIEMLLVAVTFGIYFIFKIIWFCKGQPNLGMRTLGLGYEPGKGKMLMLFLFMFIVTPLMYGASFGIVWIIDIVRICMKKGTFAEAWAQNFIVKTS
;
A
#
# COMPACT_ATOMS: atom_id res chain seq x y z
N MET A 1 30.72 -16.61 -1.82
CA MET A 1 29.24 -16.77 -1.81
C MET A 1 28.80 -17.17 -0.41
N THR A 2 28.10 -16.31 0.32
CA THR A 2 27.43 -16.70 1.57
C THR A 2 25.95 -16.39 1.46
N ALA A 3 25.15 -17.45 1.38
CA ALA A 3 23.69 -17.45 1.35
C ALA A 3 23.04 -16.85 2.63
N ALA A 4 23.84 -16.30 3.55
CA ALA A 4 23.42 -15.78 4.85
C ALA A 4 22.59 -14.48 4.76
N GLY A 5 22.72 -13.72 3.67
CA GLY A 5 21.93 -12.49 3.46
C GLY A 5 20.61 -12.70 2.72
N PHE A 6 20.49 -13.76 1.91
CA PHE A 6 19.34 -13.97 1.02
C PHE A 6 18.06 -14.27 1.80
N TRP A 7 18.10 -15.28 2.68
CA TRP A 7 16.95 -15.66 3.51
C TRP A 7 16.53 -14.56 4.46
N ARG A 8 17.48 -13.77 4.98
CA ARG A 8 17.19 -12.58 5.80
C ARG A 8 16.45 -11.50 5.00
N ARG A 9 16.90 -11.23 3.76
CA ARG A 9 16.24 -10.25 2.86
C ARG A 9 14.85 -10.70 2.46
N LEU A 10 14.69 -11.97 2.10
CA LEU A 10 13.40 -12.55 1.76
C LEU A 10 12.41 -12.46 2.94
N ALA A 11 12.85 -12.85 4.14
CA ALA A 11 12.02 -12.77 5.34
C ALA A 11 11.65 -11.32 5.69
N ALA A 12 12.60 -10.38 5.58
CA ALA A 12 12.33 -8.96 5.83
C ALA A 12 11.28 -8.40 4.84
N THR A 13 11.42 -8.69 3.54
CA THR A 13 10.45 -8.26 2.52
C THR A 13 9.06 -8.89 2.75
N LEU A 14 8.98 -10.16 3.17
CA LEU A 14 7.70 -10.80 3.51
C LEU A 14 7.03 -10.17 4.75
N ILE A 15 7.82 -9.80 5.75
CA ILE A 15 7.30 -9.11 6.95
C ILE A 15 6.81 -7.71 6.59
N GLU A 16 7.55 -6.96 5.77
CA GLU A 16 7.10 -5.66 5.26
C GLU A 16 5.80 -5.78 4.48
N MET A 17 5.67 -6.79 3.61
CA MET A 17 4.43 -7.08 2.89
C MET A 17 3.25 -7.31 3.83
N LEU A 18 3.48 -8.09 4.89
CA LEU A 18 2.45 -8.40 5.89
C LEU A 18 2.05 -7.14 6.68
N LEU A 19 3.01 -6.31 7.08
CA LEU A 19 2.75 -5.04 7.78
C LEU A 19 1.96 -4.06 6.89
N VAL A 20 2.29 -3.98 5.60
CA VAL A 20 1.56 -3.17 4.63
C VAL A 20 0.12 -3.69 4.48
N ALA A 21 -0.07 -5.00 4.36
CA ALA A 21 -1.41 -5.61 4.28
C ALA A 21 -2.26 -5.31 5.52
N VAL A 22 -1.67 -5.44 6.73
CA VAL A 22 -2.34 -5.10 8.00
C VAL A 22 -2.69 -3.61 8.06
N THR A 23 -1.78 -2.74 7.64
CA THR A 23 -1.99 -1.28 7.62
C THR A 23 -3.15 -0.90 6.69
N PHE A 24 -3.18 -1.49 5.49
CA PHE A 24 -4.31 -1.30 4.56
C PHE A 24 -5.62 -1.86 5.13
N GLY A 25 -5.59 -3.02 5.78
CA GLY A 25 -6.77 -3.61 6.43
C GLY A 25 -7.37 -2.68 7.49
N ILE A 26 -6.54 -2.14 8.39
CA ILE A 26 -6.97 -1.17 9.41
C ILE A 26 -7.53 0.09 8.74
N TYR A 27 -6.85 0.63 7.73
CA TYR A 27 -7.31 1.80 6.98
C TYR A 27 -8.69 1.58 6.33
N PHE A 28 -8.93 0.40 5.76
CA PHE A 28 -10.24 0.05 5.19
C PHE A 28 -11.34 0.00 6.24
N ILE A 29 -11.07 -0.55 7.42
CA ILE A 29 -12.03 -0.57 8.54
C ILE A 29 -12.42 0.85 8.94
N PHE A 30 -11.45 1.75 9.11
CA PHE A 30 -11.75 3.15 9.43
C PHE A 30 -12.58 3.85 8.34
N LYS A 31 -12.29 3.60 7.06
CA LYS A 31 -13.08 4.15 5.96
C LYS A 31 -14.52 3.65 5.96
N ILE A 32 -14.75 2.36 6.24
CA ILE A 32 -16.11 1.81 6.35
C ILE A 32 -16.85 2.48 7.51
N ILE A 33 -16.22 2.63 8.68
CA ILE A 33 -16.81 3.31 9.83
C ILE A 33 -17.15 4.77 9.51
N TRP A 34 -16.27 5.50 8.83
CA TRP A 34 -16.53 6.89 8.41
C TRP A 34 -17.66 6.99 7.39
N PHE A 35 -17.74 6.04 6.45
CA PHE A 35 -18.86 5.98 5.52
C PHE A 35 -20.19 5.74 6.25
N CYS A 36 -20.24 4.79 7.19
CA CYS A 36 -21.43 4.53 8.00
C CYS A 36 -21.82 5.71 8.90
N LYS A 37 -20.84 6.50 9.37
CA LYS A 37 -21.10 7.70 10.18
C LYS A 37 -21.64 8.89 9.36
N GLY A 38 -21.60 8.83 8.03
CA GLY A 38 -22.20 9.82 7.13
C GLY A 38 -21.77 11.27 7.40
N GLN A 39 -20.55 11.48 7.92
CA GLN A 39 -20.10 12.82 8.28
C GLN A 39 -19.64 13.57 7.03
N PRO A 40 -19.95 14.87 6.91
CA PRO A 40 -19.47 15.68 5.79
C PRO A 40 -17.94 15.72 5.80
N ASN A 41 -17.33 15.31 4.68
CA ASN A 41 -15.89 15.38 4.49
C ASN A 41 -15.39 16.83 4.61
N LEU A 42 -14.13 17.00 5.03
CA LEU A 42 -13.50 18.31 5.22
C LEU A 42 -13.62 19.21 3.97
N GLY A 43 -13.48 18.62 2.78
CA GLY A 43 -13.69 19.31 1.49
C GLY A 43 -15.12 19.79 1.25
N MET A 44 -16.13 19.05 1.73
CA MET A 44 -17.54 19.50 1.66
C MET A 44 -17.80 20.64 2.64
N ARG A 45 -17.17 20.61 3.82
CA ARG A 45 -17.23 21.70 4.80
C ARG A 45 -16.61 22.98 4.27
N THR A 46 -15.49 22.90 3.54
CA THR A 46 -14.82 24.08 2.96
C THR A 46 -15.55 24.65 1.74
N LEU A 47 -16.26 23.82 0.98
CA LEU A 47 -16.97 24.23 -0.23
C LEU A 47 -18.45 24.58 0.00
N GLY A 48 -18.93 24.51 1.24
CA GLY A 48 -20.33 24.83 1.57
C GLY A 48 -21.35 23.90 0.91
N LEU A 49 -20.94 22.72 0.45
CA LEU A 49 -21.82 21.79 -0.24
C LEU A 49 -22.69 21.05 0.79
N GLY A 50 -24.00 21.19 0.66
CA GLY A 50 -24.98 20.46 1.47
C GLY A 50 -24.81 18.95 1.29
N TYR A 51 -24.81 18.21 2.40
CA TYR A 51 -24.78 16.75 2.38
C TYR A 51 -26.18 16.25 1.98
N GLU A 52 -26.36 15.81 0.73
CA GLU A 52 -27.60 15.19 0.25
C GLU A 52 -27.48 13.65 0.24
N PRO A 53 -28.01 12.94 1.25
CA PRO A 53 -27.91 11.48 1.34
C PRO A 53 -28.87 10.71 0.42
N GLY A 54 -29.71 11.40 -0.36
CA GLY A 54 -30.70 10.75 -1.23
C GLY A 54 -30.11 10.33 -2.57
N LYS A 55 -30.45 9.12 -3.04
CA LYS A 55 -30.26 8.58 -4.42
C LYS A 55 -29.09 7.62 -4.66
N GLY A 56 -28.53 6.93 -3.66
CA GLY A 56 -27.61 5.79 -3.89
C GLY A 56 -26.27 6.10 -4.56
N LYS A 57 -26.08 7.32 -5.09
CA LYS A 57 -24.85 7.83 -5.70
C LYS A 57 -23.69 7.84 -4.70
N MET A 58 -23.96 8.03 -3.40
CA MET A 58 -22.96 7.92 -2.34
C MET A 58 -22.41 6.50 -2.17
N LEU A 59 -23.26 5.48 -2.20
CA LEU A 59 -22.82 4.09 -2.12
C LEU A 59 -21.99 3.72 -3.36
N MET A 60 -22.41 4.19 -4.54
CA MET A 60 -21.65 4.00 -5.78
C MET A 60 -20.27 4.68 -5.73
N LEU A 61 -20.18 5.91 -5.21
CA LEU A 61 -18.91 6.62 -5.04
C LEU A 61 -18.01 5.96 -3.99
N PHE A 62 -18.59 5.47 -2.90
CA PHE A 62 -17.84 4.74 -1.88
C PHE A 62 -17.32 3.42 -2.41
N LEU A 63 -18.13 2.64 -3.12
CA LEU A 63 -17.70 1.39 -3.77
C LEU A 63 -16.65 1.65 -4.86
N PHE A 64 -16.80 2.71 -5.65
CA PHE A 64 -15.80 3.12 -6.63
C PHE A 64 -14.48 3.47 -5.95
N MET A 65 -14.52 4.27 -4.87
CA MET A 65 -13.32 4.58 -4.09
C MET A 65 -12.74 3.31 -3.44
N PHE A 66 -13.58 2.40 -2.96
CA PHE A 66 -13.19 1.14 -2.32
C PHE A 66 -12.52 0.16 -3.30
N ILE A 67 -12.86 0.20 -4.59
CA ILE A 67 -12.25 -0.66 -5.62
C ILE A 67 -11.03 0.03 -6.25
N VAL A 68 -11.14 1.31 -6.61
CA VAL A 68 -10.06 2.04 -7.30
C VAL A 68 -8.87 2.27 -6.38
N THR A 69 -9.08 2.58 -5.10
CA THR A 69 -7.98 2.81 -4.15
C THR A 69 -7.05 1.61 -4.01
N PRO A 70 -7.53 0.39 -3.69
CA PRO A 70 -6.66 -0.79 -3.62
C PRO A 70 -6.12 -1.21 -4.98
N LEU A 71 -6.83 -0.95 -6.09
CA LEU A 71 -6.28 -1.22 -7.42
C LEU A 71 -5.09 -0.32 -7.75
N MET A 72 -5.18 0.97 -7.44
CA MET A 72 -4.08 1.93 -7.59
C MET A 72 -2.91 1.61 -6.66
N TYR A 73 -3.19 1.36 -5.39
CA TYR A 73 -2.14 0.96 -4.43
C TYR A 73 -1.54 -0.40 -4.75
N GLY A 74 -2.33 -1.35 -5.22
CA GLY A 74 -1.87 -2.66 -5.68
C GLY A 74 -0.98 -2.54 -6.91
N ALA A 75 -1.31 -1.66 -7.85
CA ALA A 75 -0.42 -1.35 -8.98
C ALA A 75 0.88 -0.67 -8.51
N SER A 76 0.81 0.33 -7.63
CA SER A 76 2.02 1.03 -7.16
C SER A 76 2.92 0.18 -6.28
N PHE A 77 2.39 -0.43 -5.21
CA PHE A 77 3.17 -1.25 -4.28
C PHE A 77 3.45 -2.65 -4.82
N GLY A 78 2.50 -3.27 -5.53
CA GLY A 78 2.68 -4.60 -6.11
C GLY A 78 3.78 -4.64 -7.17
N ILE A 79 3.92 -3.60 -8.00
CA ILE A 79 5.04 -3.52 -8.96
C ILE A 79 6.38 -3.45 -8.22
N VAL A 80 6.48 -2.63 -7.16
CA VAL A 80 7.71 -2.51 -6.35
C VAL A 80 8.07 -3.85 -5.71
N TRP A 81 7.08 -4.55 -5.18
CA TRP A 81 7.23 -5.87 -4.58
C TRP A 81 7.69 -6.94 -5.57
N ILE A 82 7.14 -6.95 -6.78
CA ILE A 82 7.58 -7.87 -7.85
C ILE A 82 9.04 -7.56 -8.23
N ILE A 83 9.39 -6.28 -8.38
CA ILE A 83 10.76 -5.87 -8.70
C ILE A 83 11.74 -6.29 -7.59
N ASP A 84 11.36 -6.15 -6.32
CA ASP A 84 12.19 -6.54 -5.19
C ASP A 84 12.40 -8.05 -5.12
N ILE A 85 11.34 -8.86 -5.31
CA ILE A 85 11.47 -10.32 -5.37
C ILE A 85 12.41 -10.73 -6.52
N VAL A 86 12.24 -10.15 -7.71
CA VAL A 86 13.09 -10.44 -8.87
C VAL A 86 14.55 -10.05 -8.60
N ARG A 87 14.80 -8.88 -8.02
CA ARG A 87 16.16 -8.43 -7.67
C ARG A 87 16.83 -9.33 -6.63
N ILE A 88 16.10 -9.68 -5.57
CA ILE A 88 16.55 -10.63 -4.54
C ILE A 88 16.94 -11.97 -5.18
N CYS A 89 16.13 -12.51 -6.09
CA CYS A 89 16.43 -13.73 -6.84
C CYS A 89 17.69 -13.59 -7.71
N MET A 90 17.91 -12.42 -8.33
CA MET A 90 19.13 -12.11 -9.08
C MET A 90 20.35 -11.82 -8.18
N LYS A 91 20.23 -11.94 -6.86
CA LYS A 91 21.24 -11.56 -5.84
C LYS A 91 21.69 -10.09 -5.94
N LYS A 92 20.90 -9.26 -6.63
CA LYS A 92 21.06 -7.81 -6.65
C LYS A 92 20.24 -7.28 -5.46
N GLY A 93 20.81 -6.41 -4.63
CA GLY A 93 20.12 -5.90 -3.43
C GLY A 93 18.72 -5.34 -3.71
N THR A 94 17.91 -5.18 -2.67
CA THR A 94 16.55 -4.63 -2.82
C THR A 94 16.58 -3.17 -3.28
N PHE A 95 15.46 -2.65 -3.76
CA PHE A 95 15.29 -1.25 -4.12
C PHE A 95 15.55 -0.34 -2.90
N ALA A 96 15.14 -0.78 -1.70
CA ALA A 96 15.44 -0.10 -0.44
C ALA A 96 16.95 -0.06 -0.14
N GLU A 97 17.68 -1.15 -0.36
CA GLU A 97 19.14 -1.17 -0.21
C GLU A 97 19.86 -0.27 -1.23
N ALA A 98 19.37 -0.26 -2.48
CA ALA A 98 19.89 0.63 -3.53
C ALA A 98 19.63 2.11 -3.22
N TRP A 99 18.47 2.44 -2.66
CA TRP A 99 18.11 3.79 -2.27
C TRP A 99 18.85 4.27 -1.01
N ALA A 100 19.02 3.39 -0.02
CA ALA A 100 19.72 3.69 1.22
C ALA A 100 21.24 3.82 1.06
N GLN A 101 21.80 3.62 -0.15
CA GLN A 101 23.24 3.50 -0.41
C GLN A 101 23.95 2.55 0.55
N ASN A 102 23.22 1.58 1.11
CA ASN A 102 23.80 0.53 1.94
C ASN A 102 24.41 -0.49 0.97
N PHE A 103 25.63 -0.20 0.52
CA PHE A 103 26.44 -1.07 -0.34
C PHE A 103 26.82 -2.35 0.42
N ILE A 104 25.87 -3.26 0.63
CA ILE A 104 26.16 -4.67 0.94
C ILE A 104 26.09 -5.45 -0.37
N VAL A 105 26.92 -5.02 -1.32
CA VAL A 105 27.30 -5.83 -2.48
C VAL A 105 28.81 -5.79 -2.51
N LYS A 106 29.45 -6.66 -1.71
CA LYS A 106 30.82 -7.08 -2.02
C LYS A 106 30.72 -7.87 -3.32
N THR A 107 30.99 -7.18 -4.42
CA THR A 107 31.33 -7.77 -5.71
C THR A 107 32.55 -8.67 -5.53
N SER A 108 32.37 -9.94 -5.86
CA SER A 108 33.43 -10.83 -6.32
C SER A 108 33.02 -11.31 -7.70
#